data_AF-A0A7S0LYI3-F1
#
_entry.id   AF-A0A7S0LYI3-F1
#
_cell.length_a   1.000
_cell.length_b   1.000
_cell.length_c   1.000
_cell.angle_alpha   90.00
_cell.angle_beta   90.00
_cell.angle_gamma   90.00
#
_symmetry.space_group_name_H-M   'P 1'
#
loop_
_entity.id
_entity.type
_entity.pdbx_description
1 polymer ?
#
loop_
_entity_poly.entity_id
_entity_poly.type
_entity_poly.pdbx_seq_one_letter_code
_entity_poly.pdbx_strand_id
1 'polypeptide(L)'
;AARGGGRVITEEDMRRGAYRAQQGSLLDLDEEDYGGAGDQGDDAGVHLFVFAHGFQGNQYDLRNLKNILADMFPDGEFLLSSSNEHDTYSDIQTLGGNLAREVDRHVRQLGAPVKRISFIGHSLGGVILRACIAHGLMEPYRPKFHTYCSLGSAHLGYQYSDNSIVDGGMWFLKKLKNSTSLHQFSLTDSKDPRTAFLYRLSSAPGLAAFKHVLLVASPQDGYAPFHSARVEANARSLKDAKGGAVHLSMVRNILGPLEAAGVGIVRLEVHFHVQGRGLDGTIRRAAHI
;
A
#
# COMPACT_ATOMS: atom_id res chain seq x y z
N ALA A 1 34.66 15.34 17.21
CA ALA A 1 33.31 15.36 17.84
C ALA A 1 32.33 16.03 16.87
N ALA A 2 31.71 15.24 15.98
CA ALA A 2 30.74 15.75 15.00
C ALA A 2 29.34 15.69 15.61
N ARG A 3 28.68 16.86 15.75
CA ARG A 3 27.31 16.98 16.25
C ARG A 3 26.34 16.68 15.10
N GLY A 4 25.69 15.52 15.13
CA GLY A 4 24.58 15.19 14.25
C GLY A 4 23.31 15.93 14.69
N GLY A 5 22.98 17.03 14.01
CA GLY A 5 21.73 17.77 14.21
C GLY A 5 20.58 17.10 13.46
N GLY A 6 19.97 16.08 14.05
CA GLY A 6 18.68 15.55 13.59
C GLY A 6 17.56 16.50 14.01
N ARG A 7 16.88 17.15 13.06
CA ARG A 7 15.70 17.98 13.33
C ARG A 7 14.53 17.08 13.75
N VAL A 8 13.97 17.33 14.92
CA VAL A 8 12.78 16.63 15.42
C VAL A 8 11.55 17.18 14.68
N ILE A 9 10.87 16.32 13.92
CA ILE A 9 9.60 16.65 13.26
C ILE A 9 8.53 16.86 14.34
N THR A 10 7.91 18.04 14.33
CA THR A 10 6.96 18.46 15.35
C THR A 10 5.52 18.05 14.99
N GLU A 11 4.62 18.09 15.98
CA GLU A 11 3.19 17.87 15.76
C GLU A 11 2.59 18.91 14.78
N GLU A 12 3.17 20.11 14.72
CA GLU A 12 2.80 21.17 13.77
C GLU A 12 3.25 20.85 12.34
N ASP A 13 4.44 20.26 12.17
CA ASP A 13 4.93 19.79 10.86
C ASP A 13 4.01 18.68 10.30
N MET A 14 3.52 17.76 11.15
CA MET A 14 2.56 16.72 10.76
C MET A 14 1.20 17.31 10.37
N ARG A 15 0.71 18.33 11.08
CA ARG A 15 -0.54 19.03 10.73
C ARG A 15 -0.42 19.83 9.42
N ARG A 16 0.73 20.45 9.15
CA ARG A 16 0.99 21.13 7.87
C ARG A 16 1.10 20.16 6.69
N GLY A 17 1.71 19.00 6.89
CA GLY A 17 1.72 17.91 5.90
C GLY A 17 0.31 17.41 5.58
N ALA A 18 -0.54 17.24 6.60
CA ALA A 18 -1.95 16.88 6.44
C ALA A 18 -2.77 17.97 5.71
N TYR A 19 -2.48 19.26 5.96
CA TYR A 19 -3.16 20.39 5.32
C TYR A 19 -2.81 20.54 3.83
N ARG A 20 -1.55 20.32 3.44
CA ARG A 20 -1.15 20.30 2.02
C ARG A 20 -1.77 19.13 1.24
N ALA A 21 -1.91 17.97 1.88
CA ALA A 21 -2.50 16.78 1.26
C ALA A 21 -4.00 16.95 0.95
N GLN A 22 -4.70 17.88 1.62
CA GLN A 22 -6.13 18.14 1.40
C GLN A 22 -6.43 19.03 0.17
N GLN A 23 -5.43 19.71 -0.38
CA GLN A 23 -5.62 20.64 -1.52
C GLN A 23 -5.18 20.08 -2.88
N GLY A 24 -4.53 18.92 -2.96
CA GLY A 24 -4.16 18.32 -4.24
C GLY A 24 -5.38 17.69 -4.91
N SER A 25 -5.92 18.33 -5.96
CA SER A 25 -6.94 17.72 -6.80
C SER A 25 -6.28 16.65 -7.69
N LEU A 26 -7.05 15.63 -8.09
CA LEU A 26 -6.58 14.57 -9.01
C LEU A 26 -6.08 15.12 -10.36
N LEU A 27 -6.39 16.40 -10.67
CA LEU A 27 -6.08 17.10 -11.90
C LEU A 27 -4.77 17.91 -11.83
N ASP A 28 -4.18 18.07 -10.64
CA ASP A 28 -2.90 18.76 -10.46
C ASP A 28 -1.69 17.80 -10.50
N LEU A 29 -1.94 16.50 -10.73
CA LEU A 29 -0.90 15.51 -11.05
C LEU A 29 -0.59 15.60 -12.54
N ASP A 30 0.18 16.63 -12.89
CA ASP A 30 0.88 16.83 -14.16
C ASP A 30 0.03 16.70 -15.44
N GLU A 31 -0.66 17.79 -15.80
CA GLU A 31 -1.01 18.07 -17.21
C GLU A 31 0.24 18.07 -18.12
N GLU A 32 1.44 18.22 -17.57
CA GLU A 32 2.70 18.12 -18.34
C GLU A 32 3.09 16.68 -18.73
N ASP A 33 2.54 15.62 -18.10
CA ASP A 33 2.93 14.23 -18.40
C ASP A 33 1.88 13.47 -19.26
N TYR A 34 0.70 14.06 -19.48
CA TYR A 34 -0.39 13.49 -20.30
C TYR A 34 -0.74 14.31 -21.55
N GLY A 35 -0.07 15.45 -21.76
CA GLY A 35 -0.18 16.20 -23.00
C GLY A 35 0.47 15.46 -24.16
N GLY A 36 -0.34 14.93 -25.07
CA GLY A 36 0.12 14.31 -26.31
C GLY A 36 1.01 15.24 -27.14
N ALA A 37 2.31 15.08 -26.97
CA ALA A 37 3.34 15.49 -27.91
C ALA A 37 4.31 14.30 -27.97
N GLY A 38 4.45 13.69 -29.14
CA GLY A 38 5.29 12.51 -29.31
C GLY A 38 6.68 12.76 -28.75
N ASP A 39 7.07 11.92 -27.78
CA ASP A 39 8.42 11.83 -27.23
C ASP A 39 9.34 11.25 -28.32
N GLN A 40 9.70 12.08 -29.30
CA GLN A 40 10.73 11.77 -30.27
C GLN A 40 12.08 12.12 -29.67
N GLY A 41 12.62 11.20 -28.86
CA GLY A 41 13.99 11.27 -28.39
C GLY A 41 14.34 10.18 -27.37
N ASP A 42 14.78 9.02 -27.85
CA ASP A 42 15.43 7.92 -27.09
C ASP A 42 14.57 7.04 -26.15
N ASP A 43 13.24 6.98 -26.35
CA ASP A 43 12.32 6.33 -25.39
C ASP A 43 11.82 4.91 -25.72
N ALA A 44 12.73 3.93 -25.84
CA ALA A 44 12.33 2.54 -26.05
C ALA A 44 12.03 1.82 -24.72
N GLY A 45 10.75 1.61 -24.37
CA GLY A 45 10.38 0.65 -23.34
C GLY A 45 8.95 0.74 -22.79
N VAL A 46 8.50 -0.34 -22.15
CA VAL A 46 7.13 -0.48 -21.64
C VAL A 46 6.97 0.05 -20.21
N HIS A 47 5.75 0.47 -19.89
CA HIS A 47 5.31 0.71 -18.52
C HIS A 47 4.61 -0.54 -17.99
N LEU A 48 5.24 -1.24 -17.05
CA LEU A 48 4.68 -2.44 -16.41
C LEU A 48 3.82 -2.07 -15.20
N PHE A 49 2.59 -2.57 -15.16
CA PHE A 49 1.66 -2.48 -14.04
C PHE A 49 1.54 -3.85 -13.37
N VAL A 50 1.97 -3.94 -12.10
CA VAL A 50 1.92 -5.15 -11.28
C VAL A 50 0.77 -5.04 -10.29
N PHE A 51 -0.15 -6.00 -10.29
CA PHE A 51 -1.30 -6.03 -9.40
C PHE A 51 -1.16 -7.16 -8.38
N ALA A 52 -1.42 -6.86 -7.11
CA ALA A 52 -1.47 -7.85 -6.04
C ALA A 52 -2.84 -7.84 -5.35
N HIS A 53 -3.49 -9.00 -5.35
CA HIS A 53 -4.81 -9.21 -4.75
C HIS A 53 -4.77 -9.30 -3.22
N GLY A 54 -5.94 -9.19 -2.59
CA GLY A 54 -6.12 -9.28 -1.14
C GLY A 54 -6.14 -10.70 -0.59
N PHE A 55 -6.40 -10.81 0.71
CA PHE A 55 -6.53 -12.09 1.42
C PHE A 55 -7.71 -12.90 0.88
N GLN A 56 -7.49 -14.18 0.56
CA GLN A 56 -8.44 -15.07 -0.14
C GLN A 56 -8.91 -14.53 -1.52
N GLY A 57 -8.19 -13.58 -2.09
CA GLY A 57 -8.43 -13.07 -3.43
C GLY A 57 -7.75 -13.87 -4.54
N ASN A 58 -7.87 -13.39 -5.76
CA ASN A 58 -7.22 -13.93 -6.96
C ASN A 58 -6.87 -12.82 -7.98
N GLN A 59 -6.14 -13.17 -9.04
CA GLN A 59 -5.67 -12.24 -10.07
C GLN A 59 -6.78 -11.44 -10.76
N TYR A 60 -8.03 -11.95 -10.78
CA TYR A 60 -9.14 -11.27 -11.44
C TYR A 60 -9.81 -10.20 -10.59
N ASP A 61 -9.51 -10.12 -9.28
CA ASP A 61 -10.15 -9.16 -8.38
C ASP A 61 -9.90 -7.70 -8.80
N LEU A 62 -8.73 -7.43 -9.39
CA LEU A 62 -8.35 -6.10 -9.89
C LEU A 62 -8.52 -5.93 -11.40
N ARG A 63 -9.21 -6.87 -12.07
CA ARG A 63 -9.37 -6.85 -13.54
C ARG A 63 -10.08 -5.60 -14.05
N ASN A 64 -11.09 -5.10 -13.32
CA ASN A 64 -11.80 -3.89 -13.73
C ASN A 64 -10.88 -2.66 -13.72
N LEU A 65 -10.07 -2.52 -12.66
CA LEU A 65 -9.07 -1.45 -12.59
C LEU A 65 -8.00 -1.61 -13.67
N LYS A 66 -7.53 -2.84 -13.91
CA LYS A 66 -6.62 -3.14 -15.02
C LYS A 66 -7.21 -2.69 -16.36
N ASN A 67 -8.48 -2.95 -16.63
CA ASN A 67 -9.11 -2.56 -17.89
C ASN A 67 -9.20 -1.04 -18.06
N ILE A 68 -9.53 -0.31 -16.99
CA ILE A 68 -9.51 1.15 -17.00
C ILE A 68 -8.10 1.68 -17.28
N LEU A 69 -7.08 1.10 -16.64
CA LEU A 69 -5.69 1.47 -16.89
C LEU A 69 -5.24 1.11 -18.31
N ALA A 70 -5.68 -0.02 -18.87
CA ALA A 70 -5.34 -0.40 -20.24
C ALA A 70 -5.94 0.54 -21.30
N ASP A 71 -7.08 1.18 -21.01
CA ASP A 71 -7.65 2.22 -21.87
C ASP A 71 -6.83 3.52 -21.81
N MET A 72 -6.33 3.88 -20.62
CA MET A 72 -5.48 5.07 -20.43
C MET A 72 -4.02 4.86 -20.87
N PHE A 73 -3.54 3.62 -20.86
CA PHE A 73 -2.18 3.23 -21.24
C PHE A 73 -2.21 2.09 -22.28
N PRO A 74 -2.49 2.38 -23.56
CA PRO A 74 -2.62 1.36 -24.60
C PRO A 74 -1.37 0.50 -24.80
N ASP A 75 -0.18 1.07 -24.58
CA ASP A 75 1.12 0.38 -24.68
C ASP A 75 1.62 -0.16 -23.32
N GLY A 76 0.76 -0.16 -22.30
CA GLY A 76 1.07 -0.66 -20.98
C GLY A 76 1.16 -2.20 -20.95
N GLU A 77 2.07 -2.71 -20.13
CA GLU A 77 2.16 -4.13 -19.82
C GLU A 77 1.52 -4.41 -18.46
N PHE A 78 0.77 -5.51 -18.33
CA PHE A 78 -0.06 -5.75 -17.15
C PHE A 78 0.16 -7.16 -16.59
N LEU A 79 0.67 -7.22 -15.35
CA LEU A 79 0.81 -8.44 -14.58
C LEU A 79 -0.23 -8.49 -13.46
N LEU A 80 -1.31 -9.25 -13.67
CA LEU A 80 -2.23 -9.63 -12.60
C LEU A 80 -1.64 -10.83 -11.85
N SER A 81 -1.08 -10.60 -10.66
CA SER A 81 -0.35 -11.64 -9.92
C SER A 81 -1.25 -12.81 -9.54
N SER A 82 -0.77 -14.02 -9.82
CA SER A 82 -1.42 -15.27 -9.40
C SER A 82 -0.56 -16.09 -8.42
N SER A 83 0.64 -15.61 -8.07
CA SER A 83 1.62 -16.38 -7.29
C SER A 83 1.18 -16.73 -5.85
N ASN A 84 0.14 -16.06 -5.33
CA ASN A 84 -0.34 -16.24 -3.96
C ASN A 84 -1.82 -16.68 -3.86
N GLU A 85 -2.51 -16.99 -4.97
CA GLU A 85 -3.95 -17.32 -4.97
C GLU A 85 -4.31 -18.53 -4.12
N HIS A 86 -3.42 -19.53 -4.09
CA HIS A 86 -3.67 -20.80 -3.43
C HIS A 86 -3.29 -20.81 -1.94
N ASP A 87 -2.52 -19.81 -1.48
CA ASP A 87 -2.12 -19.74 -0.08
C ASP A 87 -1.82 -18.29 0.36
N THR A 88 -2.88 -17.52 0.62
CA THR A 88 -2.74 -16.22 1.28
C THR A 88 -2.58 -16.32 2.80
N TYR A 89 -2.55 -17.52 3.37
CA TYR A 89 -2.46 -17.76 4.82
C TYR A 89 -1.01 -17.83 5.31
N SER A 90 -0.09 -18.14 4.39
CA SER A 90 1.36 -18.15 4.58
C SER A 90 1.93 -16.82 5.09
N ASP A 91 3.17 -16.87 5.58
CA ASP A 91 3.96 -15.72 6.04
C ASP A 91 4.10 -14.64 4.94
N ILE A 92 3.86 -13.36 5.28
CA ILE A 92 3.87 -12.23 4.33
C ILE A 92 5.24 -12.06 3.65
N GLN A 93 6.34 -12.39 4.33
CA GLN A 93 7.68 -12.39 3.72
C GLN A 93 7.74 -13.41 2.56
N THR A 94 7.16 -14.60 2.76
CA THR A 94 7.04 -15.63 1.72
C THR A 94 6.15 -15.14 0.57
N LEU A 95 5.00 -14.53 0.88
CA LEU A 95 4.09 -13.98 -0.14
C LEU A 95 4.78 -12.88 -0.98
N GLY A 96 5.56 -12.01 -0.32
CA GLY A 96 6.36 -10.99 -0.98
C GLY A 96 7.45 -11.58 -1.87
N GLY A 97 8.14 -12.63 -1.41
CA GLY A 97 9.13 -13.35 -2.21
C GLY A 97 8.54 -14.11 -3.40
N ASN A 98 7.34 -14.67 -3.27
CA ASN A 98 6.59 -15.27 -4.36
C ASN A 98 6.30 -14.25 -5.46
N LEU A 99 5.75 -13.09 -5.06
CA LEU A 99 5.45 -12.00 -5.99
C LEU A 99 6.72 -11.45 -6.64
N ALA A 100 7.81 -11.25 -5.88
CA ALA A 100 9.07 -10.78 -6.43
C ALA A 100 9.62 -11.71 -7.52
N ARG A 101 9.51 -13.03 -7.32
CA ARG A 101 9.88 -14.04 -8.35
C ARG A 101 8.99 -13.98 -9.58
N GLU A 102 7.69 -13.74 -9.40
CA GLU A 102 6.74 -13.60 -10.49
C GLU A 102 7.03 -12.35 -11.33
N VAL A 103 7.27 -11.20 -10.67
CA VAL A 103 7.65 -9.95 -11.33
C VAL A 103 8.96 -10.11 -12.10
N ASP A 104 10.01 -10.65 -11.47
CA ASP A 104 11.30 -10.88 -12.14
C ASP A 104 11.16 -11.80 -13.36
N ARG A 105 10.38 -12.89 -13.24
CA ARG A 105 10.11 -13.80 -14.35
C ARG A 105 9.36 -13.09 -15.49
N HIS A 106 8.33 -12.32 -15.16
CA HIS A 106 7.54 -11.59 -16.14
C HIS A 106 8.41 -10.58 -16.89
N VAL A 107 9.21 -9.78 -16.18
CA VAL A 107 10.15 -8.82 -16.79
C VAL A 107 11.13 -9.51 -17.75
N ARG A 108 11.66 -10.68 -17.38
CA ARG A 108 12.56 -11.46 -18.27
C ARG A 108 11.86 -12.02 -19.51
N GLN A 109 10.55 -12.22 -19.46
CA GLN A 109 9.75 -12.81 -20.53
C GLN A 109 9.12 -11.78 -21.47
N LEU A 110 9.01 -10.51 -21.05
CA LEU A 110 8.40 -9.44 -21.84
C LEU A 110 9.05 -9.24 -23.22
N GLY A 111 10.33 -9.58 -23.38
CA GLY A 111 11.05 -9.39 -24.65
C GLY A 111 11.26 -7.92 -25.03
N ALA A 112 10.82 -6.98 -24.19
CA ALA A 112 10.95 -5.54 -24.35
C ALA A 112 11.61 -4.93 -23.09
N PRO A 113 12.38 -3.84 -23.25
CA PRO A 113 12.91 -3.11 -22.11
C PRO A 113 11.78 -2.51 -21.27
N VAL A 114 11.82 -2.75 -19.95
CA VAL A 114 10.91 -2.09 -19.01
C VAL A 114 11.47 -0.72 -18.65
N LYS A 115 10.71 0.36 -18.91
CA LYS A 115 11.09 1.74 -18.56
C LYS A 115 10.61 2.10 -17.16
N ARG A 116 9.37 1.74 -16.83
CA ARG A 116 8.70 2.08 -15.57
C ARG A 116 7.95 0.88 -15.02
N ILE A 117 7.86 0.77 -13.70
CA ILE A 117 7.06 -0.24 -13.01
C ILE A 117 6.18 0.45 -11.98
N SER A 118 4.87 0.25 -12.09
CA SER A 118 3.88 0.66 -11.10
C SER A 118 3.29 -0.56 -10.41
N PHE A 119 3.15 -0.48 -9.10
CA PHE A 119 2.67 -1.56 -8.25
C PHE A 119 1.34 -1.15 -7.61
N ILE A 120 0.30 -1.96 -7.80
CA ILE A 120 -1.07 -1.70 -7.36
C ILE A 120 -1.52 -2.85 -6.47
N GLY A 121 -1.77 -2.57 -5.19
CA GLY A 121 -2.12 -3.59 -4.21
C GLY A 121 -3.40 -3.28 -3.50
N HIS A 122 -4.26 -4.29 -3.38
CA HIS A 122 -5.52 -4.18 -2.65
C HIS A 122 -5.47 -4.94 -1.34
N SER A 123 -5.98 -4.33 -0.27
CA SER A 123 -6.08 -4.98 1.04
C SER A 123 -4.73 -5.58 1.48
N LEU A 124 -4.65 -6.87 1.80
CA LEU A 124 -3.38 -7.56 2.10
C LEU A 124 -2.33 -7.41 0.98
N GLY A 125 -2.74 -7.35 -0.28
CA GLY A 125 -1.89 -7.19 -1.45
C GLY A 125 -0.99 -5.96 -1.38
N GLY A 126 -1.48 -4.82 -0.86
CA GLY A 126 -0.63 -3.64 -0.67
C GLY A 126 0.52 -3.87 0.31
N VAL A 127 0.28 -4.62 1.39
CA VAL A 127 1.34 -4.97 2.35
C VAL A 127 2.28 -6.03 1.77
N ILE A 128 1.78 -6.99 0.99
CA ILE A 128 2.59 -7.95 0.23
C ILE A 128 3.52 -7.22 -0.75
N LEU A 129 3.05 -6.18 -1.45
CA LEU A 129 3.89 -5.38 -2.34
C LEU A 129 5.07 -4.77 -1.61
N ARG A 130 4.89 -4.28 -0.37
CA ARG A 130 5.99 -3.74 0.44
C ARG A 130 7.05 -4.80 0.75
N ALA A 131 6.63 -6.04 1.03
CA ALA A 131 7.56 -7.16 1.21
C ALA A 131 8.24 -7.54 -0.11
N CYS A 132 7.52 -7.50 -1.23
CA CYS A 132 8.04 -7.74 -2.58
C CYS A 132 9.13 -6.73 -2.96
N ILE A 133 8.87 -5.43 -2.88
CA ILE A 133 9.83 -4.37 -3.29
C ILE A 133 11.08 -4.31 -2.39
N ALA A 134 10.97 -4.79 -1.14
CA ALA A 134 12.10 -4.93 -0.23
C ALA A 134 12.96 -6.16 -0.54
N HIS A 135 12.45 -7.13 -1.31
CA HIS A 135 13.15 -8.36 -1.67
C HIS A 135 14.34 -8.09 -2.61
N GLY A 136 15.45 -8.81 -2.43
CA GLY A 136 16.69 -8.60 -3.19
C GLY A 136 16.54 -8.72 -4.72
N LEU A 137 15.62 -9.57 -5.20
CA LEU A 137 15.31 -9.69 -6.63
C LEU A 137 14.81 -8.38 -7.25
N MET A 138 14.24 -7.47 -6.46
CA MET A 138 13.72 -6.20 -6.93
C MET A 138 14.77 -5.09 -7.00
N GLU A 139 15.97 -5.28 -6.45
CA GLU A 139 17.03 -4.26 -6.44
C GLU A 139 17.39 -3.73 -7.83
N PRO A 140 17.57 -4.56 -8.88
CA PRO A 140 17.88 -4.08 -10.23
C PRO A 140 16.75 -3.24 -10.85
N TYR A 141 15.52 -3.38 -10.36
CA TYR A 141 14.34 -2.70 -10.89
C TYR A 141 13.99 -1.41 -10.15
N ARG A 142 14.59 -1.14 -8.98
CA ARG A 142 14.31 0.06 -8.16
C ARG A 142 14.42 1.38 -8.94
N PRO A 143 15.42 1.61 -9.82
CA PRO A 143 15.48 2.84 -10.60
C PRO A 143 14.30 3.05 -11.55
N LYS A 144 13.51 2.01 -11.81
CA LYS A 144 12.34 2.01 -12.70
C LYS A 144 11.03 2.14 -11.92
N PHE A 145 11.06 2.18 -10.58
CA PHE A 145 9.84 2.27 -9.78
C PHE A 145 9.18 3.64 -9.96
N HIS A 146 7.92 3.61 -10.38
CA HIS A 146 7.18 4.81 -10.74
C HIS A 146 6.10 5.12 -9.71
N THR A 147 5.06 4.30 -9.65
CA THR A 147 3.92 4.51 -8.76
C THR A 147 3.68 3.31 -7.87
N TYR A 148 3.59 3.52 -6.56
CA TYR A 148 3.05 2.57 -5.61
C TYR A 148 1.63 3.01 -5.27
N CYS A 149 0.62 2.21 -5.57
CA CYS A 149 -0.77 2.49 -5.28
C CYS A 149 -1.34 1.42 -4.35
N SER A 150 -1.87 1.84 -3.22
CA SER A 150 -2.46 0.96 -2.22
C SER A 150 -3.93 1.30 -2.04
N LEU A 151 -4.78 0.28 -2.21
CA LEU A 151 -6.24 0.36 -2.14
C LEU A 151 -6.71 -0.36 -0.87
N GLY A 152 -7.08 0.39 0.17
CA GLY A 152 -7.63 -0.16 1.41
C GLY A 152 -6.69 -1.11 2.15
N SER A 153 -5.38 -0.91 2.10
CA SER A 153 -4.39 -1.80 2.75
C SER A 153 -3.96 -1.29 4.11
N ALA A 154 -4.24 -2.01 5.19
CA ALA A 154 -3.86 -1.58 6.55
C ALA A 154 -2.34 -1.70 6.83
N HIS A 155 -1.57 -0.70 6.42
CA HIS A 155 -0.09 -0.67 6.51
C HIS A 155 0.46 -0.64 7.94
N LEU A 156 -0.37 -0.24 8.90
CA LEU A 156 -0.07 -0.16 10.34
C LEU A 156 -0.79 -1.25 11.14
N GLY A 157 -1.49 -2.16 10.47
CA GLY A 157 -2.27 -3.24 11.07
C GLY A 157 -3.65 -2.78 11.54
N TYR A 158 -4.29 -3.59 12.38
CA TYR A 158 -5.68 -3.40 12.84
C TYR A 158 -5.83 -2.64 14.16
N GLN A 159 -4.72 -2.21 14.76
CA GLN A 159 -4.76 -1.46 16.01
C GLN A 159 -5.52 -0.15 15.83
N TYR A 160 -6.16 0.33 16.90
CA TYR A 160 -6.92 1.58 16.91
C TYR A 160 -8.04 1.69 15.87
N SER A 161 -8.59 0.56 15.41
CA SER A 161 -9.79 0.56 14.57
C SER A 161 -10.96 1.22 15.32
N ASP A 162 -11.61 2.18 14.68
CA ASP A 162 -12.82 2.85 15.19
C ASP A 162 -14.08 1.99 14.97
N ASN A 163 -13.95 0.88 14.23
CA ASN A 163 -15.05 0.02 13.87
C ASN A 163 -15.37 -0.96 15.00
N SER A 164 -16.58 -0.79 15.56
CA SER A 164 -17.23 -1.72 16.47
C SER A 164 -17.18 -3.17 15.98
N ILE A 165 -17.11 -4.08 16.96
CA ILE A 165 -17.21 -5.54 16.84
C ILE A 165 -18.56 -5.90 16.22
N VAL A 166 -18.67 -5.86 14.89
CA VAL A 166 -19.76 -6.48 14.11
C VAL A 166 -19.21 -7.68 13.34
N ASP A 167 -20.08 -8.50 12.73
CA ASP A 167 -19.79 -9.82 12.13
C ASP A 167 -18.47 -9.96 11.35
N GLY A 168 -17.99 -8.90 10.68
CA GLY A 168 -16.67 -8.86 10.04
C GLY A 168 -15.48 -9.03 11.00
N GLY A 169 -15.57 -8.48 12.22
CA GLY A 169 -14.56 -8.65 13.28
C GLY A 169 -14.52 -10.07 13.84
N MET A 170 -15.67 -10.74 13.99
CA MET A 170 -15.72 -12.14 14.44
C MET A 170 -15.21 -13.09 13.34
N TRP A 171 -15.55 -12.83 12.07
CA TRP A 171 -14.96 -13.53 10.93
C TRP A 171 -13.43 -13.36 10.90
N PHE A 172 -12.96 -12.12 11.07
CA PHE A 172 -11.54 -11.79 11.12
C PHE A 172 -10.82 -12.52 12.26
N LEU A 173 -11.39 -12.51 13.48
CA LEU A 173 -10.86 -13.25 14.63
C LEU A 173 -10.81 -14.77 14.40
N LYS A 174 -11.82 -15.35 13.74
CA LYS A 174 -11.81 -16.78 13.36
C LYS A 174 -10.71 -17.10 12.34
N LYS A 175 -10.49 -16.22 11.37
CA LYS A 175 -9.46 -16.39 10.33
C LYS A 175 -8.05 -16.15 10.87
N LEU A 176 -7.89 -15.20 11.78
CA LEU A 176 -6.64 -14.94 12.50
C LEU A 176 -6.09 -16.22 13.14
N LYS A 177 -6.94 -16.99 13.82
CA LYS A 177 -6.56 -18.20 14.55
C LYS A 177 -5.78 -19.24 13.71
N ASN A 178 -5.97 -19.24 12.39
CA ASN A 178 -5.38 -20.22 11.48
C ASN A 178 -4.52 -19.58 10.37
N SER A 179 -4.09 -18.31 10.53
CA SER A 179 -3.41 -17.58 9.47
C SER A 179 -2.16 -16.84 9.97
N THR A 180 -0.99 -17.26 9.50
CA THR A 180 0.28 -16.60 9.79
C THR A 180 0.31 -15.18 9.24
N SER A 181 -0.13 -14.97 7.99
CA SER A 181 -0.21 -13.63 7.40
C SER A 181 -1.08 -12.69 8.24
N LEU A 182 -2.27 -13.12 8.68
CA LEU A 182 -3.13 -12.27 9.48
C LEU A 182 -2.56 -12.01 10.87
N HIS A 183 -1.86 -12.98 11.47
CA HIS A 183 -1.13 -12.77 12.74
C HIS A 183 -0.07 -11.67 12.61
N GLN A 184 0.74 -11.72 11.55
CA GLN A 184 1.73 -10.70 11.22
C GLN A 184 1.10 -9.34 10.93
N PHE A 185 0.02 -9.35 10.14
CA PHE A 185 -0.75 -8.17 9.77
C PHE A 185 -1.42 -7.52 11.00
N SER A 186 -1.63 -8.26 12.09
CA SER A 186 -2.21 -7.77 13.35
C SER A 186 -1.18 -7.49 14.44
N LEU A 187 0.12 -7.60 14.16
CA LEU A 187 1.22 -7.46 15.14
C LEU A 187 1.12 -8.46 16.31
N THR A 188 0.56 -9.65 16.05
CA THR A 188 0.36 -10.71 17.07
C THR A 188 1.30 -11.91 16.91
N ASP A 189 2.18 -11.87 15.91
CA ASP A 189 3.22 -12.86 15.64
C ASP A 189 4.42 -12.77 16.61
N SER A 190 4.46 -11.73 17.46
CA SER A 190 5.45 -11.58 18.54
C SER A 190 4.84 -11.00 19.81
N LYS A 191 5.48 -11.31 20.96
CA LYS A 191 5.15 -10.70 22.26
C LYS A 191 5.57 -9.23 22.33
N ASP A 192 6.69 -8.88 21.70
CA ASP A 192 7.12 -7.50 21.54
C ASP A 192 6.70 -7.01 20.14
N PRO A 193 5.74 -6.08 20.04
CA PRO A 193 5.26 -5.58 18.74
C PRO A 193 6.35 -4.88 17.93
N ARG A 194 7.48 -4.46 18.53
CA ARG A 194 8.64 -3.91 17.79
C ARG A 194 9.46 -4.97 17.07
N THR A 195 9.24 -6.24 17.37
CA THR A 195 9.90 -7.38 16.69
C THR A 195 8.95 -8.11 15.73
N ALA A 196 7.65 -7.82 15.82
CA ALA A 196 6.62 -8.32 14.90
C ALA A 196 6.96 -7.95 13.45
N PHE A 197 6.54 -8.82 12.52
CA PHE A 197 6.87 -8.68 11.11
C PHE A 197 6.43 -7.34 10.53
N LEU A 198 5.19 -6.91 10.77
CA LEU A 198 4.67 -5.67 10.18
C LEU A 198 5.43 -4.43 10.69
N TYR A 199 5.89 -4.44 11.95
CA TYR A 199 6.76 -3.38 12.47
C TYR A 199 8.11 -3.40 11.75
N ARG A 200 8.76 -4.56 11.58
CA ARG A 200 10.02 -4.66 10.83
C ARG A 200 9.84 -4.20 9.37
N LEU A 201 8.72 -4.56 8.76
CA LEU A 201 8.37 -4.14 7.40
C LEU A 201 8.15 -2.62 7.29
N SER A 202 7.74 -1.93 8.37
CA SER A 202 7.64 -0.46 8.39
C SER A 202 8.96 0.23 8.10
N SER A 203 10.09 -0.41 8.43
CA SER A 203 11.44 0.10 8.20
C SER A 203 12.11 -0.51 6.96
N ALA A 204 11.40 -1.34 6.18
CA ALA A 204 11.96 -2.01 5.02
C ALA A 204 12.24 -1.02 3.86
N PRO A 205 13.30 -1.26 3.06
CA PRO A 205 13.63 -0.40 1.94
C PRO A 205 12.67 -0.60 0.76
N GLY A 206 12.80 0.25 -0.26
CA GLY A 206 12.13 0.09 -1.55
C GLY A 206 11.04 1.13 -1.81
N LEU A 207 10.24 1.50 -0.81
CA LEU A 207 9.20 2.54 -0.97
C LEU A 207 9.79 3.90 -1.39
N ALA A 208 10.95 4.27 -0.85
CA ALA A 208 11.64 5.52 -1.20
C ALA A 208 12.24 5.54 -2.63
N ALA A 209 12.17 4.44 -3.38
CA ALA A 209 12.59 4.39 -4.77
C ALA A 209 11.48 4.79 -5.76
N PHE A 210 10.24 4.96 -5.28
CA PHE A 210 9.11 5.37 -6.12
C PHE A 210 9.09 6.87 -6.34
N LYS A 211 8.57 7.31 -7.50
CA LYS A 211 8.23 8.73 -7.71
C LYS A 211 6.96 9.13 -6.96
N HIS A 212 5.96 8.24 -6.95
CA HIS A 212 4.66 8.51 -6.33
C HIS A 212 4.19 7.36 -5.43
N VAL A 213 3.61 7.70 -4.29
CA VAL A 213 2.94 6.79 -3.36
C VAL A 213 1.50 7.27 -3.17
N LEU A 214 0.55 6.49 -3.67
CA LEU A 214 -0.89 6.74 -3.55
C LEU A 214 -1.47 5.81 -2.49
N LEU A 215 -2.10 6.40 -1.47
CA LEU A 215 -2.77 5.69 -0.39
C LEU A 215 -4.27 6.00 -0.48
N VAL A 216 -5.04 5.05 -0.99
CA VAL A 216 -6.48 5.16 -1.20
C VAL A 216 -7.21 4.44 -0.09
N ALA A 217 -8.08 5.15 0.62
CA ALA A 217 -8.82 4.59 1.74
C ALA A 217 -10.26 5.13 1.76
N SER A 218 -11.17 4.32 2.30
CA SER A 218 -12.54 4.74 2.58
C SER A 218 -12.79 4.73 4.08
N PRO A 219 -13.36 5.80 4.66
CA PRO A 219 -13.80 5.77 6.07
C PRO A 219 -14.96 4.79 6.29
N GLN A 220 -15.62 4.35 5.20
CA GLN A 220 -16.68 3.36 5.25
C GLN A 220 -16.15 1.92 5.20
N ASP A 221 -14.86 1.71 4.97
CA ASP A 221 -14.25 0.39 4.96
C ASP A 221 -14.38 -0.25 6.36
N GLY A 222 -15.10 -1.36 6.43
CA GLY A 222 -15.30 -2.10 7.68
C GLY A 222 -14.16 -3.04 8.05
N TYR A 223 -13.28 -3.33 7.10
CA TYR A 223 -12.15 -4.23 7.25
C TYR A 223 -10.91 -3.42 7.58
N ALA A 224 -10.35 -2.65 6.64
CA ALA A 224 -9.10 -1.93 6.90
C ALA A 224 -9.34 -0.63 7.69
N PRO A 225 -8.66 -0.40 8.83
CA PRO A 225 -8.78 0.87 9.53
C PRO A 225 -8.31 2.03 8.65
N PHE A 226 -9.13 3.07 8.54
CA PHE A 226 -8.88 4.22 7.67
C PHE A 226 -7.50 4.86 7.86
N HIS A 227 -7.12 5.14 9.11
CA HIS A 227 -5.81 5.72 9.44
C HIS A 227 -4.64 4.79 9.09
N SER A 228 -4.85 3.47 9.19
CA SER A 228 -3.84 2.46 8.86
C SER A 228 -3.62 2.38 7.35
N ALA A 229 -4.70 2.47 6.56
CA ALA A 229 -4.64 2.53 5.10
C ALA A 229 -3.93 3.78 4.58
N ARG A 230 -4.02 4.89 5.31
CA ARG A 230 -3.40 6.17 4.96
C ARG A 230 -2.02 6.39 5.59
N VAL A 231 -1.52 5.45 6.37
CA VAL A 231 -0.26 5.59 7.13
C VAL A 231 -0.29 6.87 7.98
N GLU A 232 -1.29 6.98 8.85
CA GLU A 232 -1.53 8.15 9.69
C GLU A 232 -1.65 7.78 11.17
N ALA A 233 -1.33 8.73 12.04
CA ALA A 233 -1.71 8.67 13.45
C ALA A 233 -3.22 8.90 13.60
N ASN A 234 -3.84 8.37 14.65
CA ASN A 234 -5.19 8.75 15.03
C ASN A 234 -5.24 9.24 16.49
N ALA A 235 -6.38 9.83 16.88
CA ALA A 235 -6.52 10.42 18.21
C ALA A 235 -6.31 9.41 19.36
N ARG A 236 -6.60 8.12 19.12
CA ARG A 236 -6.37 7.05 20.10
C ARG A 236 -4.89 6.69 20.20
N SER A 237 -4.19 6.54 19.07
CA SER A 237 -2.76 6.25 19.05
C SER A 237 -1.93 7.37 19.68
N LEU A 238 -2.38 8.63 19.58
CA LEU A 238 -1.68 9.77 20.22
C LEU A 238 -1.82 9.77 21.76
N LYS A 239 -2.87 9.14 22.29
CA LYS A 239 -3.16 9.10 23.74
C LYS A 239 -2.66 7.84 24.43
N ASP A 240 -2.36 6.79 23.68
CA ASP A 240 -1.84 5.52 24.19
C ASP A 240 -0.32 5.58 24.37
N ALA A 241 0.14 5.65 25.64
CA ALA A 241 1.56 5.75 25.96
C ALA A 241 2.39 4.51 25.55
N LYS A 242 1.78 3.32 25.42
CA LYS A 242 2.50 2.09 25.11
C LYS A 242 2.33 1.70 23.64
N GLY A 243 1.11 1.38 23.23
CA GLY A 243 0.84 0.96 21.86
C GLY A 243 1.02 2.10 20.87
N GLY A 244 0.68 3.33 21.28
CA GLY A 244 0.76 4.51 20.44
C GLY A 244 2.18 4.82 20.00
N ALA A 245 3.16 4.60 20.88
CA ALA A 245 4.57 4.75 20.54
C ALA A 245 5.04 3.79 19.44
N VAL A 246 4.48 2.57 19.38
CA VAL A 246 4.77 1.60 18.32
C VAL A 246 4.14 2.05 17.01
N HIS A 247 2.86 2.41 17.05
CA HIS A 247 2.11 2.91 15.89
C HIS A 247 2.78 4.13 15.25
N LEU A 248 3.09 5.15 16.05
CA LEU A 248 3.76 6.37 15.60
C LEU A 248 5.15 6.10 15.07
N SER A 249 5.87 5.13 15.63
CA SER A 249 7.16 4.70 15.09
C SER A 249 7.00 4.10 13.70
N MET A 250 5.99 3.25 13.47
CA MET A 250 5.75 2.67 12.15
C MET A 250 5.35 3.72 11.10
N VAL A 251 4.53 4.71 11.49
CA VAL A 251 4.21 5.87 10.62
C VAL A 251 5.49 6.57 10.19
N ARG A 252 6.39 6.88 11.14
CA ARG A 252 7.66 7.55 10.86
C ARG A 252 8.61 6.71 10.02
N ASN A 253 8.67 5.41 10.29
CA ASN A 253 9.51 4.48 9.55
C ASN A 253 9.12 4.42 8.06
N ILE A 254 7.82 4.53 7.75
CA ILE A 254 7.32 4.51 6.38
C ILE A 254 7.47 5.89 5.73
N LEU A 255 7.00 6.97 6.37
CA LEU A 255 6.92 8.29 5.75
C LEU A 255 8.26 9.03 5.72
N GLY A 256 9.11 8.86 6.74
CA GLY A 256 10.36 9.60 6.84
C GLY A 256 11.29 9.40 5.63
N PRO A 257 11.54 8.15 5.20
CA PRO A 257 12.33 7.90 3.98
C PRO A 257 11.69 8.43 2.70
N LEU A 258 10.35 8.44 2.60
CA LEU A 258 9.63 8.99 1.44
C LEU A 258 9.81 10.51 1.36
N GLU A 259 9.63 11.21 2.47
CA GLU A 259 9.84 12.66 2.56
C GLU A 259 11.30 13.03 2.25
N ALA A 260 12.26 12.29 2.80
CA ALA A 260 13.68 12.52 2.56
C ALA A 260 14.09 12.30 1.09
N ALA A 261 13.43 11.38 0.40
CA ALA A 261 13.67 11.09 -1.02
C ALA A 261 12.84 11.98 -1.98
N GLY A 262 11.98 12.86 -1.45
CA GLY A 262 11.14 13.74 -2.27
C GLY A 262 10.02 13.02 -3.02
N VAL A 263 9.55 11.89 -2.50
CA VAL A 263 8.47 11.10 -3.12
C VAL A 263 7.14 11.86 -3.02
N GLY A 264 6.38 11.91 -4.12
CA GLY A 264 5.04 12.47 -4.14
C GLY A 264 4.05 11.57 -3.38
N ILE A 265 3.65 11.95 -2.18
CA ILE A 265 2.70 11.20 -1.35
C ILE A 265 1.29 11.78 -1.53
N VAL A 266 0.37 11.00 -2.06
CA VAL A 266 -1.04 11.36 -2.24
C VAL A 266 -1.91 10.46 -1.39
N ARG A 267 -2.83 11.05 -0.62
CA ARG A 267 -3.80 10.32 0.21
C ARG A 267 -5.20 10.61 -0.28
N LEU A 268 -5.86 9.62 -0.87
CA LEU A 268 -7.19 9.75 -1.44
C LEU A 268 -8.23 9.17 -0.48
N GLU A 269 -9.25 9.97 -0.18
CA GLU A 269 -10.42 9.56 0.58
C GLU A 269 -11.57 9.26 -0.38
N VAL A 270 -12.10 8.03 -0.31
CA VAL A 270 -13.18 7.58 -1.19
C VAL A 270 -14.46 7.38 -0.39
N HIS A 271 -15.51 8.12 -0.77
CA HIS A 271 -16.85 7.97 -0.23
C HIS A 271 -17.76 7.26 -1.23
N PHE A 272 -18.27 6.10 -0.83
CA PHE A 272 -19.25 5.35 -1.61
C PHE A 272 -20.65 5.87 -1.33
N HIS A 273 -21.35 6.29 -2.38
CA HIS A 273 -22.77 6.60 -2.34
C HIS A 273 -23.58 5.31 -2.53
N VAL A 274 -23.90 4.63 -1.43
CA VAL A 274 -24.79 3.45 -1.48
C VAL A 274 -26.23 3.93 -1.37
N GLN A 275 -26.99 3.86 -2.47
CA GLN A 275 -28.43 4.18 -2.46
C GLN A 275 -29.21 3.02 -1.79
N GLY A 276 -29.74 3.28 -0.60
CA GLY A 276 -30.65 2.37 0.12
C GLY A 276 -30.27 2.16 1.59
N ARG A 277 -31.26 1.93 2.46
CA ARG A 277 -31.06 1.47 3.85
C ARG A 277 -30.60 0.00 3.84
N GLY A 278 -29.37 -0.24 3.38
CA GLY A 278 -28.70 -1.53 3.53
C GLY A 278 -28.05 -1.61 4.92
N LEU A 279 -28.24 -2.74 5.61
CA LEU A 279 -27.57 -3.06 6.88
C LEU A 279 -26.11 -2.61 6.86
N ASP A 280 -25.65 -1.87 7.88
CA ASP A 280 -24.31 -1.24 7.94
C ASP A 280 -23.15 -2.16 7.54
N GLY A 281 -23.30 -3.48 7.74
CA GLY A 281 -22.34 -4.50 7.31
C GLY A 281 -22.17 -4.63 5.78
N THR A 282 -23.21 -4.43 4.99
CA THR A 282 -23.15 -4.51 3.52
C THR A 282 -22.37 -3.33 2.93
N ILE A 283 -22.60 -2.11 3.45
CA ILE A 283 -21.86 -0.90 3.04
C ILE A 283 -20.38 -1.06 3.37
N ARG A 284 -20.08 -1.56 4.56
CA ARG A 284 -18.71 -1.80 5.03
C ARG A 284 -17.90 -2.75 4.15
N ARG A 285 -18.54 -3.82 3.67
CA ARG A 285 -17.94 -4.78 2.74
C ARG A 285 -17.84 -4.24 1.33
N ALA A 286 -18.87 -3.54 0.86
CA ALA A 286 -18.84 -2.90 -0.45
C ALA A 286 -17.78 -1.81 -0.55
N ALA A 287 -17.50 -1.09 0.54
CA ALA A 287 -16.43 -0.09 0.56
C ALA A 287 -15.02 -0.71 0.55
N HIS A 288 -14.90 -1.99 0.93
CA HIS A 288 -13.63 -2.71 0.91
C HIS A 288 -13.34 -3.38 -0.43
N ILE A 289 -14.35 -3.94 -1.11
CA ILE A 289 -14.23 -4.68 -2.39
C ILE A 289 -14.30 -3.70 -3.56
#